data_AF-A0A7X7FTC8-F1
#
_entry.id   AF-A0A7X7FTC8-F1
#
_cell.length_a   1.000
_cell.length_b   1.000
_cell.length_c   1.000
_cell.angle_alpha   90.00
_cell.angle_beta   90.00
_cell.angle_gamma   90.00
#
_symmetry.space_group_name_H-M   'P 1'
#
loop_
_entity.id
_entity.type
_entity.pdbx_description
1 polymer ?
#
loop_
_entity_poly.entity_id
_entity_poly.type
_entity_poly.pdbx_seq_one_letter_code
_entity_poly.pdbx_strand_id
1 'polypeptide(L)'
;MAEDNKEAPKIFIDDDWKEQARREKEEADREAREAEEAADHGPLPGPHIAEIIQMVTMQATIGLGGFRDQNGQAIPPNLEYAKHYIDLLELLQNKTRNNLDDQEQRMLTGTLQELRMAFVEVYQAMSQQAAPPPPAKK
;
A
#
# COMPACT_ATOMS: atom_id res chain seq x y z
N MET A 1 -70.02 -3.86 49.24
CA MET A 1 -68.86 -4.76 49.37
C MET A 1 -68.13 -4.77 48.04
N ALA A 2 -66.80 -4.61 48.07
CA ALA A 2 -65.82 -4.73 46.99
C ALA A 2 -65.94 -3.70 45.85
N GLU A 3 -65.17 -2.61 45.88
CA GLU A 3 -63.78 -2.50 45.37
C GLU A 3 -63.78 -2.30 43.85
N ASP A 4 -63.86 -1.04 43.42
CA ASP A 4 -63.47 -0.64 42.07
C ASP A 4 -62.17 0.17 42.18
N ASN A 5 -61.09 -0.55 41.87
CA ASN A 5 -59.71 -0.14 41.92
C ASN A 5 -59.46 1.00 40.91
N LYS A 6 -59.33 2.24 41.40
CA LYS A 6 -58.84 3.37 40.60
C LYS A 6 -57.33 3.23 40.39
N GLU A 7 -56.92 2.37 39.47
CA GLU A 7 -55.57 2.39 38.92
C GLU A 7 -55.43 3.56 37.95
N ALA A 8 -54.79 4.63 38.41
CA ALA A 8 -54.31 5.69 37.54
C ALA A 8 -53.28 5.12 36.54
N PRO A 9 -53.32 5.50 35.26
CA PRO A 9 -52.32 5.06 34.30
C PRO A 9 -50.96 5.66 34.69
N LYS A 10 -50.05 4.81 35.18
CA LYS A 10 -48.64 5.17 35.39
C LYS A 10 -48.02 5.45 34.02
N ILE A 11 -47.83 6.72 33.77
CA ILE A 11 -47.13 7.27 32.61
C ILE A 11 -45.66 6.81 32.69
N PHE A 12 -45.31 5.76 31.94
CA PHE A 12 -43.93 5.31 31.68
C PHE A 12 -43.30 6.13 30.54
N ILE A 13 -43.37 7.47 30.62
CA ILE A 13 -42.90 8.37 29.55
C ILE A 13 -41.49 8.92 29.86
N ASP A 14 -40.86 8.55 30.98
CA ASP A 14 -39.57 9.14 31.41
C ASP A 14 -38.30 8.34 31.03
N ASP A 15 -38.43 7.09 30.58
CA ASP A 15 -37.28 6.23 30.19
C ASP A 15 -37.12 6.13 28.66
N ASP A 16 -38.22 6.05 27.92
CA ASP A 16 -38.21 5.98 26.44
C ASP A 16 -37.56 7.23 25.80
N TRP A 17 -37.82 8.43 26.34
CA TRP A 17 -37.25 9.66 25.79
C TRP A 17 -35.75 9.82 26.06
N LYS A 18 -35.24 9.31 27.19
CA LYS A 18 -33.80 9.33 27.51
C LYS A 18 -33.02 8.36 26.65
N GLU A 19 -33.62 7.21 26.36
CA GLU A 19 -33.01 6.22 25.48
C GLU A 19 -32.99 6.67 24.02
N GLN A 20 -34.06 7.32 23.54
CA GLN A 20 -34.06 7.98 22.24
C GLN A 20 -33.04 9.12 22.19
N ALA A 21 -32.99 10.00 23.19
CA ALA A 21 -32.01 11.09 23.22
C ALA A 21 -30.56 10.59 23.25
N ARG A 22 -30.28 9.46 23.92
CA ARG A 22 -28.95 8.84 23.92
C ARG A 22 -28.61 8.23 22.57
N ARG A 23 -29.56 7.53 21.92
CA ARG A 23 -29.37 6.96 20.58
C ARG A 23 -29.14 8.05 19.54
N GLU A 24 -29.96 9.09 19.53
CA GLU A 24 -29.79 10.22 18.61
C GLU A 24 -28.44 10.92 18.81
N LYS A 25 -28.01 11.10 20.06
CA LYS A 25 -26.69 11.68 20.36
C LYS A 25 -25.53 10.78 19.91
N GLU A 26 -25.66 9.47 20.08
CA GLU A 26 -24.64 8.50 19.65
C GLU A 26 -24.58 8.38 18.13
N GLU A 27 -25.71 8.45 17.43
CA GLU A 27 -25.76 8.51 15.98
C GLU A 27 -25.19 9.82 15.45
N ALA A 28 -25.49 10.95 16.09
CA ALA A 28 -24.90 12.23 15.74
C ALA A 28 -23.38 12.27 16.00
N ASP A 29 -22.88 11.64 17.08
CA ASP A 29 -21.44 11.52 17.35
C ASP A 29 -20.76 10.60 16.32
N ARG A 30 -21.42 9.50 15.92
CA ARG A 30 -20.93 8.60 14.87
C ARG A 30 -20.89 9.31 13.52
N GLU A 31 -21.94 10.00 13.12
CA GLU A 31 -21.99 10.78 11.88
C GLU A 31 -20.98 11.93 11.89
N ALA A 32 -20.77 12.58 13.04
CA ALA A 32 -19.77 13.62 13.20
C ALA A 32 -18.35 13.05 13.06
N ARG A 33 -18.05 11.90 13.66
CA ARG A 33 -16.76 11.21 13.52
C ARG A 33 -16.52 10.71 12.09
N GLU A 34 -17.52 10.11 11.45
CA GLU A 34 -17.43 9.67 10.06
C GLU A 34 -17.24 10.86 9.10
N ALA A 35 -17.90 11.99 9.37
CA ALA A 35 -17.70 13.22 8.62
C ALA A 35 -16.33 13.87 8.88
N GLU A 36 -15.80 13.77 10.10
CA GLU A 36 -14.46 14.25 10.47
C GLU A 36 -13.37 13.36 9.83
N GLU A 37 -13.53 12.04 9.84
CA GLU A 37 -12.65 11.09 9.15
C GLU A 37 -12.67 11.28 7.62
N ALA A 38 -13.86 11.53 7.05
CA ALA A 38 -13.98 11.85 5.63
C ALA A 38 -13.39 13.22 5.27
N ALA A 39 -13.37 14.17 6.20
CA ALA A 39 -12.78 15.49 6.02
C ALA A 39 -11.25 15.50 6.23
N ASP A 40 -10.71 14.59 7.07
CA ASP A 40 -9.28 14.40 7.28
C ASP A 40 -8.58 13.87 6.02
N HIS A 41 -9.30 13.08 5.22
CA HIS A 41 -8.86 12.66 3.89
C HIS A 41 -9.25 13.71 2.85
N GLY A 42 -8.51 14.82 2.85
CA GLY A 42 -8.58 15.82 1.79
C GLY A 42 -8.43 15.20 0.39
N PRO A 43 -8.79 15.94 -0.67
CA PRO A 43 -8.69 15.41 -2.04
C PRO A 43 -7.27 14.93 -2.32
N LEU A 44 -7.16 13.73 -2.91
CA LEU A 44 -5.87 13.16 -3.29
C LEU A 44 -5.08 14.19 -4.12
N PRO A 45 -3.77 14.36 -3.86
CA PRO A 45 -2.94 15.21 -4.69
C PRO A 45 -2.98 14.74 -6.14
N GLY A 46 -2.73 15.66 -7.08
CA GLY A 46 -2.67 15.30 -8.50
C GLY A 46 -1.60 14.25 -8.75
N PRO A 47 -1.81 13.30 -9.69
CA PRO A 47 -0.86 12.24 -9.93
C PRO A 47 0.46 12.78 -10.50
N HIS A 48 1.58 12.28 -9.98
CA HIS A 48 2.93 12.62 -10.46
C HIS A 48 3.61 11.43 -11.15
N ILE A 49 4.45 11.68 -12.17
CA ILE A 49 5.22 10.61 -12.84
C ILE A 49 6.11 9.83 -11.86
N ALA A 50 6.55 10.52 -10.79
CA ALA A 50 7.32 9.94 -9.70
C ALA A 50 6.64 8.74 -9.06
N GLU A 51 5.30 8.77 -8.94
CA GLU A 51 4.54 7.68 -8.36
C GLU A 51 4.61 6.43 -9.24
N ILE A 52 4.46 6.59 -10.56
CA ILE A 52 4.56 5.47 -11.51
C ILE A 52 5.97 4.89 -11.49
N ILE A 53 6.99 5.75 -11.49
CA ILE A 53 8.39 5.32 -11.41
C ILE A 53 8.60 4.52 -10.13
N GLN A 54 8.15 5.02 -8.98
CA GLN A 54 8.28 4.35 -7.69
C GLN A 54 7.54 3.01 -7.65
N MET A 55 6.33 2.95 -8.20
CA MET A 55 5.54 1.72 -8.25
C MET A 55 6.25 0.63 -9.05
N VAL A 56 6.77 0.98 -10.23
CA VAL A 56 7.48 0.02 -11.09
C VAL A 56 8.82 -0.38 -10.46
N THR A 57 9.56 0.57 -9.87
CA THR A 57 10.79 0.29 -9.12
C THR A 57 10.56 -0.70 -7.98
N MET A 58 9.48 -0.55 -7.22
CA MET A 58 9.14 -1.47 -6.14
C MET A 58 8.98 -2.91 -6.66
N GLN A 59 8.30 -3.10 -7.80
CA GLN A 59 8.15 -4.43 -8.40
C GLN A 59 9.50 -5.00 -8.88
N ALA A 60 10.36 -4.18 -9.49
CA ALA A 60 11.71 -4.59 -9.87
C ALA A 60 12.53 -5.03 -8.65
N THR A 61 12.50 -4.27 -7.56
CA THR A 61 13.21 -4.57 -6.31
C THR A 61 12.69 -5.83 -5.62
N ILE A 62 11.37 -6.10 -5.68
CA ILE A 62 10.79 -7.37 -5.24
C ILE A 62 11.37 -8.52 -6.07
N GLY A 63 11.43 -8.37 -7.40
CA GLY A 63 12.07 -9.35 -8.28
C GLY A 63 13.54 -9.61 -7.96
N LEU A 64 14.26 -8.60 -7.47
CA LEU A 64 15.66 -8.73 -7.05
C LEU A 64 15.84 -9.40 -5.68
N GLY A 65 14.76 -9.75 -4.97
CA GLY A 65 14.82 -10.38 -3.66
C GLY A 65 15.13 -9.40 -2.52
N GLY A 66 14.87 -8.10 -2.71
CA GLY A 66 15.14 -7.05 -1.70
C GLY A 66 14.16 -7.01 -0.53
N PHE A 67 13.09 -7.82 -0.55
CA PHE A 67 12.02 -7.79 0.44
C PHE A 67 11.86 -9.11 1.20
N ARG A 68 11.22 -9.01 2.37
CA ARG A 68 10.85 -10.16 3.21
C ARG A 68 9.33 -10.34 3.19
N ASP A 69 8.87 -11.57 3.30
CA ASP A 69 7.47 -11.91 3.44
C ASP A 69 6.91 -11.51 4.83
N GLN A 70 5.60 -11.73 5.03
CA GLN A 70 4.93 -11.43 6.30
C GLN A 70 5.44 -12.28 7.48
N ASN A 71 6.13 -13.40 7.19
CA ASN A 71 6.74 -14.29 8.17
C ASN A 71 8.21 -13.95 8.43
N GLY A 72 8.75 -12.91 7.80
CA GLY A 72 10.15 -12.50 7.89
C GLY A 72 11.12 -13.30 7.01
N GLN A 73 10.62 -14.20 6.15
CA GLN A 73 11.42 -14.97 5.21
C GLN A 73 11.82 -14.13 4.00
N ALA A 74 13.05 -14.31 3.50
CA ALA A 74 13.49 -13.63 2.29
C ALA A 74 12.69 -14.12 1.08
N ILE A 75 12.16 -13.19 0.29
CA ILE A 75 11.53 -13.52 -0.99
C ILE A 75 12.66 -13.92 -1.95
N PRO A 76 12.64 -15.12 -2.56
CA PRO A 76 13.71 -15.53 -3.44
C PRO A 76 13.76 -14.64 -4.68
N PRO A 77 14.97 -14.25 -5.14
CA PRO A 77 15.12 -13.43 -6.33
C PRO A 77 14.58 -14.17 -7.57
N ASN A 78 13.80 -13.46 -8.39
CA ASN A 78 13.32 -13.88 -9.68
C ASN A 78 13.79 -12.86 -10.73
N LEU A 79 14.88 -13.19 -11.41
CA LEU A 79 15.53 -12.30 -12.37
C LEU A 79 14.66 -12.02 -13.60
N GLU A 80 13.89 -12.98 -14.09
CA GLU A 80 12.97 -12.75 -15.21
C GLU A 80 11.90 -11.71 -14.85
N TYR A 81 11.37 -11.80 -13.63
CA TYR A 81 10.43 -10.83 -13.09
C TYR A 81 11.07 -9.44 -12.92
N ALA A 82 12.26 -9.37 -12.31
CA ALA A 82 12.99 -8.10 -12.17
C ALA A 82 13.28 -7.45 -13.53
N LYS A 83 13.76 -8.24 -14.51
CA LYS A 83 14.05 -7.78 -15.87
C LYS A 83 12.82 -7.20 -16.54
N HIS A 84 11.66 -7.84 -16.41
CA HIS A 84 10.41 -7.33 -16.98
C HIS A 84 10.09 -5.89 -16.52
N TYR A 85 10.21 -5.59 -15.23
CA TYR A 85 9.93 -4.24 -14.71
C TYR A 85 11.04 -3.24 -15.01
N ILE A 86 12.30 -3.67 -15.10
CA ILE A 86 13.39 -2.81 -15.60
C ILE A 86 13.15 -2.42 -17.07
N ASP A 87 12.78 -3.40 -17.91
CA ASP A 87 12.44 -3.16 -19.31
C ASP A 87 11.18 -2.28 -19.44
N LEU A 88 10.24 -2.37 -18.49
CA LEU A 88 9.06 -1.50 -18.43
C LEU A 88 9.43 -0.04 -18.08
N LEU A 89 10.35 0.19 -17.14
CA LEU A 89 10.89 1.53 -16.86
C LEU A 89 11.63 2.11 -18.07
N GLU A 90 12.37 1.28 -18.79
CA GLU A 90 13.05 1.69 -20.02
C GLU A 90 12.04 2.05 -21.12
N LEU A 91 10.97 1.27 -21.27
CA LEU A 91 9.88 1.60 -22.18
C LEU A 91 9.24 2.94 -21.79
N LEU A 92 8.98 3.15 -20.49
CA LEU A 92 8.45 4.41 -19.98
C LEU A 92 9.37 5.57 -20.36
N GLN A 93 10.67 5.49 -20.08
CA GLN A 93 11.68 6.49 -20.45
C GLN A 93 11.66 6.82 -21.94
N ASN A 94 11.59 5.79 -22.78
CA ASN A 94 11.55 5.96 -24.23
C ASN A 94 10.27 6.64 -24.71
N LYS A 95 9.12 6.32 -24.10
CA LYS A 95 7.82 6.90 -24.46
C LYS A 95 7.61 8.31 -23.87
N THR A 96 8.30 8.67 -22.80
CA THR A 96 8.13 9.96 -22.12
C THR A 96 9.26 10.96 -22.37
N ARG A 97 10.32 10.61 -23.12
CA ARG A 97 11.54 11.42 -23.31
C ARG A 97 11.33 12.93 -23.58
N ASN A 98 10.27 13.33 -24.27
CA ASN A 98 9.98 14.74 -24.59
C ASN A 98 8.86 15.36 -23.75
N ASN A 99 8.37 14.63 -22.75
CA ASN A 99 7.29 15.03 -21.83
C ASN A 99 7.76 15.09 -20.37
N LEU A 100 9.04 14.83 -20.10
CA LEU A 100 9.63 14.91 -18.75
C LEU A 100 10.33 16.23 -18.54
N ASP A 101 10.23 16.78 -17.33
CA ASP A 101 11.13 17.83 -16.88
C ASP A 101 12.52 17.28 -16.48
N ASP A 102 13.46 18.19 -16.20
CA ASP A 102 14.84 17.83 -15.84
C ASP A 102 14.92 16.96 -14.57
N GLN A 103 14.04 17.18 -13.59
CA GLN A 103 14.03 16.44 -12.33
C GLN A 103 13.49 15.02 -12.55
N GLU A 104 12.37 14.90 -13.26
CA GLU A 104 11.73 13.64 -13.63
C GLU A 104 12.67 12.78 -14.48
N GLN A 105 13.34 13.39 -15.46
CA GLN A 105 14.28 12.69 -16.32
C GLN A 105 15.50 12.18 -15.55
N ARG A 106 16.05 12.98 -14.62
CA ARG A 106 17.17 12.55 -13.76
C ARG A 106 16.76 11.41 -12.85
N MET A 107 15.60 11.51 -12.23
CA MET A 107 15.06 10.47 -11.35
C MET A 107 14.89 9.16 -12.11
N LEU A 108 14.19 9.16 -13.26
CA LEU A 108 14.00 7.96 -14.06
C LEU A 108 15.32 7.33 -14.52
N THR A 109 16.26 8.17 -14.96
CA THR A 109 17.58 7.69 -15.43
C THR A 109 18.41 7.11 -14.29
N GLY A 110 18.43 7.77 -13.13
CA GLY A 110 19.14 7.30 -11.94
C GLY A 110 18.58 5.98 -11.44
N THR A 111 17.26 5.89 -11.30
CA THR A 111 16.56 4.66 -10.90
C THR A 111 16.85 3.50 -11.85
N LEU A 112 16.83 3.73 -13.17
CA LEU A 112 17.19 2.70 -14.15
C LEU A 112 18.65 2.22 -14.00
N GLN A 113 19.59 3.13 -13.75
CA GLN A 113 21.00 2.76 -13.55
C GLN A 113 21.17 1.92 -12.28
N GLU A 114 20.57 2.34 -11.16
CA GLU A 114 20.62 1.61 -9.89
C GLU A 114 20.06 0.19 -10.03
N LEU A 115 18.87 0.06 -10.62
CA LEU A 115 18.22 -1.25 -10.81
C LEU A 115 19.03 -2.17 -11.73
N ARG A 116 19.63 -1.64 -12.80
CA ARG A 116 20.48 -2.42 -13.71
C ARG A 116 21.74 -2.93 -13.02
N MET A 117 22.37 -2.11 -12.18
CA MET A 117 23.52 -2.54 -11.38
C MET A 117 23.13 -3.63 -10.40
N ALA A 118 22.05 -3.42 -9.64
CA ALA A 118 21.54 -4.42 -8.70
C ALA A 118 21.17 -5.74 -9.40
N PHE A 119 20.58 -5.67 -10.60
CA PHE A 119 20.29 -6.85 -11.42
C PHE A 119 21.54 -7.66 -11.75
N VAL A 120 22.62 -6.99 -12.18
CA VAL A 120 23.88 -7.66 -12.51
C VAL A 120 24.51 -8.30 -11.28
N GLU A 121 24.48 -7.62 -10.13
CA GLU A 121 24.99 -8.15 -8.86
C GLU A 121 24.24 -9.43 -8.44
N VAL A 122 22.91 -9.40 -8.46
CA VAL A 122 22.08 -10.56 -8.11
C VAL A 122 22.29 -11.69 -9.13
N TYR A 123 22.35 -11.37 -10.43
CA TYR A 123 22.64 -12.34 -11.49
C TYR A 123 23.98 -13.06 -11.27
N GLN A 124 25.03 -12.31 -10.92
CA GLN A 124 26.34 -12.88 -10.61
C GLN A 124 26.32 -13.75 -9.35
N ALA A 125 25.66 -13.28 -8.28
CA ALA A 125 25.54 -14.04 -7.04
C ALA A 125 24.81 -15.38 -7.24
N MET A 126 23.71 -15.37 -7.99
CA MET A 126 22.95 -16.57 -8.33
C MET A 126 23.76 -17.53 -9.23
N SER A 127 24.50 -16.99 -10.21
CA SER A 127 25.34 -17.78 -11.12
C SER A 127 26.51 -18.45 -10.38
N GLN A 128 27.08 -17.79 -9.38
CA GLN A 128 28.15 -18.35 -8.55
C GLN A 128 27.66 -19.44 -7.59
N GLN A 129 26.44 -19.33 -7.07
CA GLN A 129 25.81 -20.37 -6.25
C GLN A 129 25.43 -21.62 -7.05
N ALA A 130 25.15 -21.47 -8.36
CA ALA A 130 24.84 -22.57 -9.26
C ALA A 130 26.10 -23.30 -9.80
N ALA A 131 27.31 -22.79 -9.55
CA ALA A 131 28.55 -23.41 -10.02
C ALA A 131 28.92 -24.64 -9.16
N PRO A 132 29.23 -25.81 -9.76
CA PRO A 132 29.62 -27.00 -9.01
C PRO A 132 30.97 -26.77 -8.27
N PRO A 133 31.16 -27.38 -7.08
CA PRO A 133 32.40 -27.20 -6.32
C PRO A 133 33.61 -27.68 -7.14
N PRO A 134 34.76 -27.00 -7.02
CA PRO A 134 35.97 -27.36 -7.75
C PRO A 134 36.38 -28.80 -7.41
N PRO A 135 36.85 -29.60 -8.40
CA PRO A 135 37.24 -30.98 -8.14
C PRO A 135 38.36 -31.01 -7.10
N ALA A 136 38.13 -31.81 -6.04
CA ALA A 136 39.13 -32.04 -5.00
C ALA A 136 40.41 -32.59 -5.64
N LYS A 137 41.51 -31.84 -5.49
CA LYS A 137 42.84 -32.30 -5.91
C LYS A 137 43.17 -33.57 -5.11
N LYS A 138 43.45 -34.67 -5.82
CA LYS A 138 43.94 -35.93 -5.26
C LYS A 138 45.32 -35.79 -4.66
#